data_AF-G3XKS4-F1
#
_entry.id   AF-G3XKS4-F1
#
_cell.length_a   1.000
_cell.length_b   1.000
_cell.length_c   1.000
_cell.angle_alpha   90.00
_cell.angle_beta   90.00
_cell.angle_gamma   90.00
#
_symmetry.space_group_name_H-M   'P 1'
#
loop_
_entity.id
_entity.type
_entity.pdbx_description
1 polymer ?
#
loop_
_entity_poly.entity_id
_entity_poly.type
_entity_poly.pdbx_seq_one_letter_code
_entity_poly.pdbx_strand_id
1 'polypeptide(L)'
;MRFNILLAITAIATSAAGLVVPATNDFDARGLDFQPDSTVVRREPMPEPTRDARHAEASRQHRQTTGLPPRRSTFHVPAAPTTGKHEHHYTGHEVRKAVFDGHMEHERLKTASNRQKKLSPLKAFGNRLHELAHPGGSSRPLPHMTVHPGSHSHPHGREFPLPNHHNPGTPGPARVITQKTPSGHHTFRGVIAHDQSRTPGAGHGYNDHFQVPERKPRRSAAGKFPSPCTVKILALHW
;
A
#
# COMPACT_ATOMS: atom_id res chain seq x y z
N MET A 1 12.82 -67.67 25.92
CA MET A 1 13.89 -68.08 25.01
C MET A 1 14.24 -66.90 24.11
N ARG A 2 15.54 -66.50 24.11
CA ARG A 2 16.35 -65.78 23.07
C ARG A 2 15.88 -64.38 22.62
N PHE A 3 16.54 -63.26 22.94
CA PHE A 3 17.87 -62.67 22.61
C PHE A 3 18.00 -61.94 21.24
N ASN A 4 18.39 -60.64 21.33
CA ASN A 4 19.16 -59.77 20.41
C ASN A 4 18.51 -59.39 19.04
N ILE A 5 18.65 -58.16 18.50
CA ILE A 5 19.91 -57.42 18.23
C ILE A 5 19.69 -55.88 18.24
N LEU A 6 20.67 -55.20 18.84
CA LEU A 6 21.00 -53.76 18.79
C LEU A 6 21.24 -53.24 17.35
N LEU A 7 20.97 -51.95 17.13
CA LEU A 7 21.90 -51.14 16.32
C LEU A 7 22.08 -49.75 16.94
N ALA A 8 23.30 -49.52 17.42
CA ALA A 8 23.83 -48.23 17.83
C ALA A 8 24.71 -47.70 16.69
N ILE A 9 24.59 -46.42 16.34
CA ILE A 9 25.60 -45.71 15.52
C ILE A 9 25.93 -44.37 16.18
N THR A 10 26.96 -44.47 17.00
CA THR A 10 28.11 -43.59 17.23
C THR A 10 28.09 -42.16 16.67
N ALA A 11 28.27 -41.22 17.60
CA ALA A 11 28.75 -39.87 17.35
C ALA A 11 30.23 -39.87 16.92
N ILE A 12 30.59 -39.03 15.94
CA ILE A 12 31.97 -38.71 15.60
C ILE A 12 32.22 -37.24 15.92
N ALA A 13 33.01 -37.03 16.97
CA ALA A 13 33.75 -35.81 17.21
C ALA A 13 35.07 -35.88 16.44
N THR A 14 35.48 -34.78 15.78
CA THR A 14 36.84 -34.65 15.26
C THR A 14 37.32 -33.20 15.40
N SER A 15 38.06 -33.00 16.49
CA SER A 15 39.40 -32.41 16.59
C SER A 15 39.73 -31.14 15.82
N ALA A 16 39.99 -30.09 16.61
CA ALA A 16 40.87 -28.99 16.27
C ALA A 16 42.29 -29.50 15.93
N ALA A 17 42.86 -29.00 14.84
CA ALA A 17 44.29 -29.04 14.58
C ALA A 17 44.71 -27.65 14.09
N GLY A 18 45.63 -27.04 14.85
CA GLY A 18 46.21 -25.75 14.53
C GLY A 18 47.06 -25.81 13.27
N LEU A 19 46.88 -24.83 12.39
CA LEU A 19 47.82 -24.55 11.32
C LEU A 19 48.81 -23.51 11.84
N VAL A 20 49.99 -23.99 12.24
CA VAL A 20 51.19 -23.18 12.41
C VAL A 20 51.67 -22.81 11.01
N VAL A 21 51.61 -21.52 10.66
CA VAL A 21 52.29 -20.97 9.49
C VAL A 21 53.64 -20.41 9.98
N PRO A 22 54.78 -20.89 9.46
CA PRO A 22 56.07 -20.35 9.85
C PRO A 22 56.29 -18.96 9.22
N ALA A 23 56.77 -18.07 10.07
CA ALA A 23 57.29 -16.76 9.70
C ALA A 23 58.63 -16.89 8.99
N THR A 24 58.79 -16.15 7.90
CA THR A 24 59.98 -15.31 7.64
C THR A 24 59.57 -14.19 6.69
N ASN A 25 59.73 -12.94 7.13
CA ASN A 25 60.56 -11.94 6.49
C ASN A 25 60.46 -10.64 7.28
N ASP A 26 61.62 -10.24 7.80
CA ASP A 26 61.90 -8.97 8.45
C ASP A 26 61.40 -7.78 7.62
N PHE A 27 60.76 -6.80 8.25
CA PHE A 27 60.99 -5.38 7.96
C PHE A 27 60.46 -4.49 9.09
N ASP A 28 61.41 -3.85 9.76
CA ASP A 28 61.36 -2.60 10.51
C ASP A 28 60.27 -2.37 11.58
N ALA A 29 60.71 -2.57 12.82
CA ALA A 29 60.25 -1.84 13.98
C ALA A 29 60.64 -0.35 13.87
N ARG A 30 59.67 0.51 13.54
CA ARG A 30 59.61 1.87 14.11
C ARG A 30 58.18 2.15 14.58
N GLY A 31 58.10 2.43 15.88
CA GLY A 31 56.86 2.48 16.64
C GLY A 31 55.81 3.42 16.09
N LEU A 32 54.58 2.90 16.05
CA LEU A 32 53.38 3.67 16.34
C LEU A 32 52.55 2.78 17.24
N ASP A 33 52.49 3.17 18.51
CA ASP A 33 51.58 2.62 19.51
C ASP A 33 50.14 2.91 19.09
N PHE A 34 49.61 2.13 18.15
CA PHE A 34 48.19 2.11 17.83
C PHE A 34 47.52 1.18 18.83
N GLN A 35 47.14 1.73 19.99
CA GLN A 35 46.08 1.11 20.77
C GLN A 35 44.84 1.04 19.88
N PRO A 36 44.23 -0.14 19.65
CA PRO A 36 42.88 -0.20 19.14
C PRO A 36 41.97 0.26 20.27
N ASP A 37 41.79 1.57 20.38
CA ASP A 37 40.78 2.14 21.24
C ASP A 37 39.45 1.61 20.72
N SER A 38 38.91 0.60 21.41
CA SER A 38 37.64 -0.02 21.11
C SER A 38 36.55 0.96 21.52
N THR A 39 36.47 2.10 20.83
CA THR A 39 35.29 2.94 20.85
C THR A 39 34.20 2.11 20.19
N VAL A 40 33.42 1.43 21.02
CA VAL A 40 32.09 0.97 20.68
C VAL A 40 31.39 2.20 20.14
N VAL A 41 31.35 2.35 18.80
CA VAL A 41 30.52 3.34 18.13
C VAL A 41 29.10 2.87 18.40
N ARG A 42 28.59 3.26 19.57
CA ARG A 42 27.21 3.17 19.95
C ARG A 42 26.50 4.06 18.93
N ARG A 43 26.08 3.47 17.81
CA ARG A 43 25.26 4.16 16.82
C ARG A 43 24.07 4.67 17.60
N GLU A 44 24.08 5.96 17.91
CA GLU A 44 22.95 6.59 18.54
C GLU A 44 21.72 6.26 17.68
N PRO A 45 20.62 5.81 18.29
CA PRO A 45 19.41 5.56 17.53
C PRO A 45 19.05 6.85 16.83
N MET A 46 19.06 6.82 15.49
CA MET A 46 18.70 7.97 14.68
C MET A 46 17.38 8.54 15.20
N PRO A 47 17.28 9.87 15.41
CA PRO A 47 16.06 10.46 15.94
C PRO A 47 14.90 10.11 15.01
N GLU A 48 13.86 9.52 15.61
CA GLU A 48 12.61 9.23 14.94
C GLU A 48 12.10 10.51 14.24
N PRO A 49 11.73 10.46 12.94
CA PRO A 49 11.26 11.63 12.25
C PRO A 49 10.03 12.18 13.00
N THR A 50 10.12 13.47 13.36
CA THR A 50 9.03 14.17 14.05
C THR A 50 7.73 14.05 13.24
N ARG A 51 6.58 14.19 13.91
CA ARG A 51 5.28 14.15 13.24
C ARG A 51 5.22 15.14 12.06
N ASP A 52 5.85 16.29 12.21
CA ASP A 52 5.89 17.35 11.20
C ASP A 52 6.74 16.97 9.98
N ALA A 53 7.89 16.32 10.21
CA ALA A 53 8.73 15.81 9.13
C ALA A 53 7.97 14.75 8.30
N ARG A 54 7.25 13.84 8.98
CA ARG A 54 6.40 12.84 8.32
C ARG A 54 5.26 13.49 7.54
N HIS A 55 4.63 14.51 8.10
CA HIS A 55 3.58 15.26 7.42
C HIS A 55 4.07 16.00 6.18
N ALA A 56 5.25 16.62 6.26
CA ALA A 56 5.87 17.30 5.12
C ALA A 56 6.18 16.30 3.99
N GLU A 57 6.75 15.14 4.31
CA GLU A 57 7.04 14.10 3.32
C GLU A 57 5.78 13.48 2.71
N ALA A 58 4.79 13.13 3.53
CA ALA A 58 3.50 12.64 3.03
C ALA A 58 2.80 13.67 2.14
N SER A 59 2.92 14.96 2.46
CA SER A 59 2.40 16.06 1.63
C SER A 59 3.12 16.13 0.29
N ARG A 60 4.45 15.97 0.26
CA ARG A 60 5.22 15.89 -0.99
C ARG A 60 4.77 14.71 -1.85
N GLN A 61 4.71 13.51 -1.25
CA GLN A 61 4.27 12.29 -1.95
C GLN A 61 2.84 12.41 -2.48
N HIS A 62 1.92 13.00 -1.71
CA HIS A 62 0.55 13.22 -2.14
C HIS A 62 0.46 14.17 -3.33
N ARG A 63 1.21 15.28 -3.33
CA ARG A 63 1.27 16.22 -4.47
C ARG A 63 1.83 15.57 -5.73
N GLN A 64 2.78 14.65 -5.57
CA GLN A 64 3.36 13.86 -6.65
C GLN A 64 2.51 12.64 -7.04
N THR A 65 1.37 12.42 -6.37
CA THR A 65 0.49 11.31 -6.71
C THR A 65 -0.35 11.67 -7.93
N THR A 66 -0.13 10.93 -9.02
CA THR A 66 -0.83 11.11 -10.29
C THR A 66 -2.16 10.36 -10.32
N GLY A 67 -3.11 10.81 -11.14
CA GLY A 67 -4.38 10.13 -11.37
C GLY A 67 -5.40 10.24 -10.23
N LEU A 68 -5.18 11.11 -9.24
CA LEU A 68 -6.13 11.32 -8.15
C LEU A 68 -7.50 11.80 -8.68
N PRO A 69 -8.62 11.30 -8.13
CA PRO A 69 -9.93 11.70 -8.58
C PRO A 69 -10.23 13.18 -8.21
N PRO A 70 -11.12 13.87 -8.95
CA PRO A 70 -11.63 15.17 -8.56
C PRO A 70 -12.33 15.10 -7.20
N ARG A 71 -12.23 16.15 -6.37
CA ARG A 71 -12.84 16.16 -5.02
C ARG A 71 -14.35 15.88 -5.02
N ARG A 72 -15.04 16.21 -6.11
CA ARG A 72 -16.51 16.07 -6.29
C ARG A 72 -16.94 14.76 -6.95
N SER A 73 -16.01 13.87 -7.32
CA SER A 73 -16.41 12.54 -7.80
C SER A 73 -16.99 11.72 -6.66
N THR A 74 -17.75 10.69 -7.01
CA THR A 74 -18.33 9.76 -6.04
C THR A 74 -18.02 8.32 -6.40
N PHE A 75 -17.94 7.48 -5.37
CA PHE A 75 -17.71 6.05 -5.47
C PHE A 75 -18.79 5.36 -4.66
N HIS A 76 -19.51 4.42 -5.28
CA HIS A 76 -20.62 3.73 -4.65
C HIS A 76 -20.26 2.26 -4.45
N VAL A 77 -20.26 1.84 -3.19
CA VAL A 77 -20.12 0.45 -2.80
C VAL A 77 -21.50 -0.06 -2.42
N PRO A 78 -22.07 -1.01 -3.19
CA PRO A 78 -23.40 -1.52 -2.90
C PRO A 78 -23.42 -2.27 -1.57
N ALA A 79 -24.57 -2.18 -0.90
CA ALA A 79 -24.90 -3.04 0.23
C ALA A 79 -24.91 -4.51 -0.18
N ALA A 80 -24.69 -5.39 0.80
CA ALA A 80 -25.00 -6.80 0.63
C ALA A 80 -26.47 -7.08 1.01
N PRO A 81 -27.27 -7.67 0.10
CA PRO A 81 -28.70 -7.87 0.35
C PRO A 81 -28.99 -8.76 1.58
N THR A 82 -28.07 -9.67 1.92
CA THR A 82 -28.33 -10.76 2.86
C THR A 82 -27.64 -10.62 4.22
N THR A 83 -26.70 -9.69 4.39
CA THR A 83 -25.82 -9.65 5.58
C THR A 83 -26.05 -8.44 6.48
N GLY A 84 -27.10 -7.64 6.24
CA GLY A 84 -27.39 -6.43 7.01
C GLY A 84 -26.31 -5.33 6.86
N LYS A 85 -25.39 -5.48 5.90
CA LYS A 85 -24.36 -4.49 5.63
C LYS A 85 -24.92 -3.34 4.82
N HIS A 86 -24.59 -2.13 5.23
CA HIS A 86 -25.05 -0.91 4.58
C HIS A 86 -24.23 -0.57 3.34
N GLU A 87 -24.86 0.15 2.42
CA GLU A 87 -24.15 0.75 1.30
C GLU A 87 -23.20 1.85 1.78
N HIS A 88 -22.14 2.09 1.00
CA HIS A 88 -21.20 3.17 1.27
C HIS A 88 -21.05 4.07 0.05
N HIS A 89 -21.16 5.38 0.31
CA HIS A 89 -20.84 6.41 -0.66
C HIS A 89 -19.59 7.13 -0.21
N TYR A 90 -18.58 7.16 -1.07
CA TYR A 90 -17.36 7.92 -0.86
C TYR A 90 -17.27 9.06 -1.84
N THR A 91 -16.73 10.17 -1.38
CA THR A 91 -16.39 11.33 -2.19
C THR A 91 -14.93 11.24 -2.66
N GLY A 92 -14.61 11.88 -3.77
CA GLY A 92 -13.22 12.04 -4.21
C GLY A 92 -12.36 12.77 -3.18
N HIS A 93 -12.97 13.62 -2.33
CA HIS A 93 -12.29 14.21 -1.18
C HIS A 93 -11.81 13.15 -0.18
N GLU A 94 -12.68 12.22 0.22
CA GLU A 94 -12.34 11.12 1.14
C GLU A 94 -11.30 10.18 0.53
N VAL A 95 -11.40 9.89 -0.77
CA VAL A 95 -10.38 9.10 -1.48
C VAL A 95 -9.02 9.78 -1.44
N ARG A 96 -8.95 11.08 -1.74
CA ARG A 96 -7.69 11.83 -1.66
C ARG A 96 -7.15 11.88 -0.23
N LYS A 97 -8.02 12.05 0.76
CA LYS A 97 -7.63 12.01 2.17
C LYS A 97 -7.07 10.64 2.55
N ALA A 98 -7.72 9.55 2.18
CA ALA A 98 -7.23 8.20 2.45
C ALA A 98 -5.88 7.91 1.76
N VAL A 99 -5.66 8.44 0.55
CA VAL A 99 -4.35 8.35 -0.10
C VAL A 99 -3.28 9.11 0.69
N PHE A 100 -3.59 10.32 1.15
CA PHE A 100 -2.69 11.11 2.01
C PHE A 100 -2.39 10.39 3.33
N ASP A 101 -3.41 9.85 4.00
CA ASP A 101 -3.29 9.08 5.24
C ASP A 101 -2.46 7.80 5.01
N GLY A 102 -2.56 7.18 3.83
CA GLY A 102 -1.70 6.07 3.42
C GLY A 102 -0.23 6.45 3.29
N HIS A 103 0.08 7.65 2.76
CA HIS A 103 1.46 8.17 2.74
C HIS A 103 1.97 8.49 4.14
N MET A 104 1.13 9.11 4.98
CA MET A 104 1.45 9.35 6.39
C MET A 104 1.80 8.05 7.13
N GLU A 105 0.98 7.02 6.94
CA GLU A 105 1.22 5.72 7.55
C GLU A 105 2.49 5.07 6.99
N HIS A 106 2.76 5.21 5.70
CA HIS A 106 4.00 4.71 5.13
C HIS A 106 5.24 5.31 5.79
N GLU A 107 5.25 6.63 5.98
CA GLU A 107 6.36 7.32 6.64
C GLU A 107 6.51 6.89 8.09
N ARG A 108 5.40 6.69 8.82
CA ARG A 108 5.42 6.12 10.17
C ARG A 108 6.02 4.71 10.18
N LEU A 109 5.73 3.90 9.17
CA LEU A 109 6.19 2.50 9.12
C LEU A 109 7.68 2.34 8.82
N LYS A 110 8.38 3.36 8.32
CA LYS A 110 9.82 3.28 8.03
C LYS A 110 10.63 2.97 9.28
N THR A 111 10.22 3.53 10.40
CA THR A 111 10.89 3.38 11.70
C THR A 111 10.11 2.52 12.69
N ALA A 112 8.86 2.14 12.35
CA ALA A 112 8.03 1.32 13.21
C ALA A 112 8.60 -0.11 13.44
N SER A 113 8.34 -0.63 14.64
CA SER A 113 8.62 -2.02 15.01
C SER A 113 7.81 -3.02 14.16
N ASN A 114 8.28 -4.27 14.09
CA ASN A 114 7.57 -5.33 13.36
C ASN A 114 6.15 -5.56 13.87
N ARG A 115 5.90 -5.42 15.18
CA ARG A 115 4.57 -5.51 15.78
C ARG A 115 3.65 -4.39 15.26
N GLN A 116 4.14 -3.16 15.20
CA GLN A 116 3.39 -2.02 14.69
C GLN A 116 3.14 -2.11 13.18
N LYS A 117 4.08 -2.68 12.41
CA LYS A 117 3.91 -2.97 10.99
C LYS A 117 2.77 -3.96 10.75
N LYS A 118 2.66 -5.02 11.57
CA LYS A 118 1.58 -6.02 11.47
C LYS A 118 0.19 -5.43 11.76
N LEU A 119 0.11 -4.45 12.65
CA LEU A 119 -1.15 -3.77 13.02
C LEU A 119 -1.51 -2.62 12.06
N SER A 120 -0.66 -2.33 11.09
CA SER A 120 -0.88 -1.20 10.19
C SER A 120 -2.08 -1.44 9.27
N PRO A 121 -2.90 -0.41 9.02
CA PRO A 121 -3.91 -0.44 7.97
C PRO A 121 -3.30 -0.37 6.55
N LEU A 122 -2.04 0.04 6.40
CA LEU A 122 -1.36 0.08 5.11
C LEU A 122 -0.80 -1.31 4.79
N LYS A 123 -1.38 -1.96 3.77
CA LYS A 123 -0.97 -3.30 3.35
C LYS A 123 -0.41 -3.29 1.93
N ALA A 124 0.43 -4.28 1.64
CA ALA A 124 0.86 -4.51 0.27
C ALA A 124 -0.34 -5.03 -0.54
N PHE A 125 -0.58 -4.42 -1.70
CA PHE A 125 -1.57 -4.87 -2.65
C PHE A 125 -0.86 -5.62 -3.79
N GLY A 126 -1.00 -6.94 -3.80
CA GLY A 126 -0.43 -7.81 -4.81
C GLY A 126 -1.51 -8.34 -5.74
N ASN A 127 -1.81 -7.62 -6.83
CA ASN A 127 -2.62 -8.15 -7.91
C ASN A 127 -1.69 -8.63 -9.04
N ARG A 128 -1.19 -9.86 -8.89
CA ARG A 128 -0.10 -10.39 -9.71
C ARG A 128 -0.58 -10.85 -11.09
N LEU A 129 -1.75 -11.47 -11.14
CA LEU A 129 -2.19 -12.28 -12.28
C LEU A 129 -3.70 -12.55 -12.14
N HIS A 130 -4.57 -11.55 -12.11
CA HIS A 130 -5.94 -11.85 -12.51
C HIS A 130 -5.92 -12.08 -14.01
N GLU A 131 -5.82 -13.36 -14.38
CA GLU A 131 -6.32 -13.85 -15.66
C GLU A 131 -7.62 -13.12 -15.94
N LEU A 132 -7.74 -12.58 -17.15
CA LEU A 132 -8.99 -12.08 -17.70
C LEU A 132 -10.11 -12.98 -17.19
N ALA A 133 -11.16 -12.38 -16.63
CA ALA A 133 -12.32 -13.10 -16.12
C ALA A 133 -12.57 -14.33 -16.99
N HIS A 134 -12.49 -15.53 -16.41
CA HIS A 134 -12.81 -16.75 -17.15
C HIS A 134 -14.16 -16.52 -17.85
N PRO A 135 -14.37 -16.95 -19.09
CA PRO A 135 -15.67 -16.82 -19.73
C PRO A 135 -16.72 -17.50 -18.82
N GLY A 136 -17.57 -16.69 -18.17
CA GLY A 136 -18.54 -17.11 -17.14
C GLY A 136 -18.23 -16.67 -15.69
N GLY A 137 -17.03 -16.20 -15.40
CA GLY A 137 -16.61 -15.64 -14.10
C GLY A 137 -16.93 -14.16 -14.00
N SER A 138 -17.72 -13.76 -13.00
CA SER A 138 -18.21 -12.39 -12.81
C SER A 138 -17.21 -11.45 -12.09
N SER A 139 -15.93 -11.82 -11.94
CA SER A 139 -14.96 -10.98 -11.25
C SER A 139 -14.61 -9.76 -12.11
N ARG A 140 -15.14 -8.60 -11.73
CA ARG A 140 -14.77 -7.31 -12.31
C ARG A 140 -13.25 -7.14 -12.23
N PRO A 141 -12.59 -6.63 -13.29
CA PRO A 141 -11.14 -6.51 -13.29
C PRO A 141 -10.69 -5.60 -12.13
N LEU A 142 -9.76 -6.09 -11.33
CA LEU A 142 -9.04 -5.27 -10.36
C LEU A 142 -8.02 -4.38 -11.07
N PRO A 143 -7.60 -3.26 -10.46
CA PRO A 143 -6.52 -2.46 -11.02
C PRO A 143 -5.27 -3.31 -11.27
N HIS A 144 -4.78 -3.32 -12.51
CA HIS A 144 -3.51 -3.94 -12.87
C HIS A 144 -2.35 -3.12 -12.32
N MET A 145 -1.40 -3.79 -11.67
CA MET A 145 -0.16 -3.15 -11.24
C MET A 145 0.87 -3.22 -12.37
N THR A 146 1.54 -2.11 -12.65
CA THR A 146 2.60 -2.09 -13.68
C THR A 146 3.81 -2.87 -13.19
N VAL A 147 4.25 -3.88 -13.95
CA VAL A 147 5.54 -4.55 -13.74
C VAL A 147 6.63 -3.65 -14.28
N HIS A 148 7.67 -3.37 -13.48
CA HIS A 148 8.81 -2.57 -13.94
C HIS A 148 9.89 -3.48 -14.53
N PRO A 149 10.45 -3.13 -15.70
CA PRO A 149 11.56 -3.88 -16.30
C PRO A 149 12.73 -3.97 -15.31
N GLY A 150 13.27 -5.18 -15.09
CA GLY A 150 14.39 -5.44 -14.16
C GLY A 150 14.00 -5.62 -12.69
N SER A 151 12.74 -5.38 -12.32
CA SER A 151 12.24 -5.66 -10.97
C SER A 151 11.91 -7.15 -10.82
N HIS A 152 12.79 -7.89 -10.14
CA HIS A 152 12.53 -9.29 -9.74
C HIS A 152 11.54 -9.36 -8.56
N SER A 153 11.37 -8.25 -7.84
CA SER A 153 10.31 -8.07 -6.86
C SER A 153 8.98 -7.77 -7.57
N HIS A 154 7.92 -8.39 -7.08
CA HIS A 154 6.62 -8.37 -7.74
C HIS A 154 6.06 -6.93 -7.74
N PRO A 155 5.20 -6.57 -8.71
CA PRO A 155 4.60 -5.25 -8.74
C PRO A 155 3.69 -5.08 -7.50
N HIS A 156 4.21 -4.41 -6.48
CA HIS A 156 3.49 -4.20 -5.24
C HIS A 156 2.87 -2.80 -5.25
N GLY A 157 1.54 -2.78 -5.36
CA GLY A 157 0.77 -1.64 -4.92
C GLY A 157 0.72 -1.58 -3.39
N ARG A 158 0.05 -0.55 -2.89
CA ARG A 158 -0.34 -0.43 -1.50
C ARG A 158 -1.82 -0.13 -1.44
N GLU A 159 -2.48 -0.78 -0.49
CA GLU A 159 -3.87 -0.51 -0.15
C GLU A 159 -3.96 0.22 1.18
N PHE A 160 -4.91 1.15 1.27
CA PHE A 160 -5.24 1.82 2.51
C PHE A 160 -6.76 1.94 2.66
N PRO A 161 -7.35 1.72 3.85
CA PRO A 161 -8.79 1.76 4.05
C PRO A 161 -9.40 3.14 3.84
N LEU A 162 -10.57 3.12 3.19
CA LEU A 162 -11.53 4.21 3.29
C LEU A 162 -12.28 4.12 4.62
N PRO A 163 -12.79 5.25 5.14
CA PRO A 163 -13.51 5.27 6.41
C PRO A 163 -14.78 4.41 6.35
N ASN A 164 -15.20 3.94 7.52
CA ASN A 164 -16.51 3.33 7.71
C ASN A 164 -17.47 4.39 8.26
N HIS A 165 -18.47 4.80 7.47
CA HIS A 165 -19.43 5.84 7.86
C HIS A 165 -20.49 5.32 8.85
N HIS A 166 -20.71 4.01 8.90
CA HIS A 166 -21.71 3.38 9.76
C HIS A 166 -21.13 2.89 11.09
N ASN A 167 -19.84 2.55 11.11
CA ASN A 167 -19.12 2.18 12.33
C ASN A 167 -17.73 2.87 12.40
N PRO A 168 -17.68 4.13 12.87
CA PRO A 168 -16.44 4.88 13.00
C PRO A 168 -15.41 4.13 13.85
N GLY A 169 -14.14 4.14 13.41
CA GLY A 169 -13.05 3.42 14.07
C GLY A 169 -12.75 2.04 13.49
N THR A 170 -13.64 1.51 12.64
CA THR A 170 -13.36 0.30 11.85
C THR A 170 -12.99 0.66 10.41
N PRO A 171 -12.14 -0.13 9.72
CA PRO A 171 -11.93 0.01 8.29
C PRO A 171 -13.25 -0.15 7.52
N GLY A 172 -13.51 0.72 6.55
CA GLY A 172 -14.67 0.56 5.66
C GLY A 172 -14.53 -0.65 4.74
N PRO A 173 -15.55 -0.97 3.92
CA PRO A 173 -15.46 -2.05 2.94
C PRO A 173 -14.51 -1.75 1.77
N ALA A 174 -14.13 -0.50 1.57
CA ALA A 174 -13.33 -0.07 0.43
C ALA A 174 -11.90 0.33 0.80
N ARG A 175 -11.00 0.26 -0.18
CA ARG A 175 -9.57 0.55 -0.08
C ARG A 175 -9.16 1.41 -1.27
N VAL A 176 -8.27 2.38 -1.04
CA VAL A 176 -7.59 3.10 -2.11
C VAL A 176 -6.31 2.36 -2.49
N ILE A 177 -6.06 2.22 -3.79
CA ILE A 177 -4.86 1.56 -4.30
C ILE A 177 -3.90 2.60 -4.88
N THR A 178 -2.66 2.57 -4.42
CA THR A 178 -1.57 3.38 -4.97
C THR A 178 -0.41 2.49 -5.37
N GLN A 179 0.38 2.91 -6.35
CA GLN A 179 1.59 2.21 -6.75
C GLN A 179 2.74 3.21 -6.86
N LYS A 180 3.91 2.86 -6.32
CA LYS A 180 5.12 3.65 -6.53
C LYS A 180 5.66 3.37 -7.93
N THR A 181 6.03 4.43 -8.63
CA THR A 181 6.62 4.42 -9.98
C THR A 181 8.15 4.34 -9.89
N PRO A 182 8.87 4.02 -10.98
CA PRO A 182 10.34 3.92 -10.97
C PRO A 182 11.02 5.25 -10.66
N SER A 183 10.41 6.37 -11.08
CA SER A 183 10.88 7.73 -10.78
C SER A 183 10.67 8.14 -9.32
N GLY A 184 10.08 7.28 -8.50
CA GLY A 184 9.84 7.53 -7.08
C GLY A 184 8.50 8.19 -6.77
N HIS A 185 7.77 8.67 -7.77
CA HIS A 185 6.41 9.20 -7.62
C HIS A 185 5.38 8.10 -7.38
N HIS A 186 4.14 8.48 -7.09
CA HIS A 186 3.03 7.56 -6.89
C HIS A 186 1.95 7.72 -7.97
N THR A 187 1.27 6.63 -8.30
CA THR A 187 0.10 6.62 -9.18
C THR A 187 -1.07 6.04 -8.42
N PHE A 188 -2.19 6.77 -8.40
CA PHE A 188 -3.46 6.25 -7.94
C PHE A 188 -4.01 5.27 -8.98
N ARG A 189 -4.33 4.05 -8.53
CA ARG A 189 -4.79 2.95 -9.40
C ARG A 189 -6.30 2.75 -9.36
N GLY A 190 -6.97 3.25 -8.32
CA GLY A 190 -8.41 3.16 -8.18
C GLY A 190 -8.86 2.92 -6.74
N VAL A 191 -10.16 2.77 -6.58
CA VAL A 191 -10.79 2.28 -5.37
C VAL A 191 -11.20 0.84 -5.61
N ILE A 192 -10.93 -0.04 -4.66
CA ILE A 192 -11.45 -1.41 -4.64
C ILE A 192 -12.33 -1.58 -3.41
N ALA A 193 -13.27 -2.52 -3.44
CA ALA A 193 -14.07 -2.87 -2.28
C ALA A 193 -14.23 -4.37 -2.17
N HIS A 194 -14.38 -4.86 -0.94
CA HIS A 194 -14.79 -6.23 -0.69
C HIS A 194 -16.26 -6.40 -1.05
N ASP A 195 -16.59 -7.53 -1.69
CA ASP A 195 -17.94 -8.02 -1.87
C ASP A 195 -18.53 -8.31 -0.49
N GLN A 196 -19.38 -7.40 -0.04
CA GLN A 196 -20.01 -7.45 1.26
C GLN A 196 -20.93 -8.67 1.43
N SER A 197 -21.41 -9.27 0.33
CA SER A 197 -22.35 -10.40 0.35
C SER A 197 -21.68 -11.72 0.75
N ARG A 198 -20.35 -11.78 0.66
CA ARG A 198 -19.58 -12.96 0.98
C ARG A 198 -19.05 -12.89 2.41
N THR A 199 -18.97 -14.06 3.03
CA THR A 199 -18.24 -14.21 4.28
C THR A 199 -16.74 -14.17 3.96
N PRO A 200 -15.93 -13.37 4.68
CA PRO A 200 -14.48 -13.33 4.47
C PRO A 200 -13.90 -14.75 4.52
N GLY A 201 -13.17 -15.15 3.46
CA GLY A 201 -12.52 -16.46 3.38
C GLY A 201 -13.42 -17.63 2.95
N ALA A 202 -14.69 -17.40 2.58
CA ALA A 202 -15.64 -18.46 2.21
C ALA A 202 -15.43 -19.10 0.81
N GLY A 203 -14.19 -19.18 0.35
CA GLY A 203 -13.85 -19.90 -0.88
C GLY A 203 -12.35 -19.86 -1.13
N HIS A 204 -11.72 -21.04 -1.23
CA HIS A 204 -10.32 -21.15 -1.63
C HIS A 204 -10.13 -20.52 -3.01
N GLY A 205 -9.33 -19.44 -3.10
CA GLY A 205 -8.84 -18.88 -4.37
C GLY A 205 -9.71 -17.82 -5.05
N TYR A 206 -10.88 -17.44 -4.51
CA TYR A 206 -11.70 -16.41 -5.14
C TYR A 206 -11.37 -15.01 -4.62
N ASN A 207 -11.12 -14.10 -5.56
CA ASN A 207 -10.97 -12.69 -5.29
C ASN A 207 -12.33 -12.07 -4.94
N ASP A 208 -12.51 -11.70 -3.67
CA ASP A 208 -13.69 -11.02 -3.16
C ASP A 208 -13.64 -9.51 -3.40
N HIS A 209 -12.60 -8.98 -4.03
CA HIS A 209 -12.50 -7.56 -4.31
C HIS A 209 -13.05 -7.24 -5.71
N PHE A 210 -13.67 -6.07 -5.84
CA PHE A 210 -14.04 -5.50 -7.12
C PHE A 210 -13.59 -4.04 -7.21
N GLN A 211 -13.28 -3.57 -8.42
CA GLN A 211 -13.02 -2.16 -8.64
C GLN A 211 -14.31 -1.35 -8.54
N VAL A 212 -14.27 -0.29 -7.73
CA VAL A 212 -15.38 0.64 -7.57
C VAL A 212 -15.24 1.74 -8.62
N PRO A 213 -16.19 1.86 -9.57
CA PRO A 213 -16.09 2.86 -10.63
C PRO A 213 -16.22 4.27 -10.07
N GLU A 214 -15.38 5.18 -10.56
CA GLU A 214 -15.52 6.61 -10.31
C GLU A 214 -16.74 7.14 -11.07
N ARG A 215 -17.69 7.73 -10.36
CA ARG A 215 -18.77 8.52 -10.94
C ARG A 215 -18.34 9.99 -10.93
N LYS A 216 -18.03 10.52 -12.11
CA LYS A 216 -17.80 11.96 -12.26
C LYS A 216 -19.11 12.70 -11.96
N PRO A 217 -19.06 13.87 -11.30
CA PRO A 217 -20.26 14.68 -11.16
C PRO A 217 -20.82 14.89 -12.57
N ARG A 218 -22.08 14.53 -12.80
CA ARG A 218 -22.76 14.94 -14.03
C ARG A 218 -22.54 16.44 -14.07
N ARG A 219 -21.86 16.95 -15.11
CA ARG A 219 -22.00 18.36 -15.44
C ARG A 219 -23.51 18.54 -15.52
N SER A 220 -24.10 19.18 -14.51
CA SER A 220 -25.46 19.70 -14.64
C SER A 220 -25.42 20.35 -16.00
N ALA A 221 -26.22 19.83 -16.94
CA ALA A 221 -26.30 20.36 -18.28
C ALA A 221 -26.37 21.85 -18.07
N ALA A 222 -25.28 22.57 -18.39
CA ALA A 222 -25.17 23.97 -18.09
C ALA A 222 -26.44 24.52 -18.70
N GLY A 223 -27.32 25.06 -17.84
CA GLY A 223 -28.62 25.50 -18.28
C GLY A 223 -28.35 26.28 -19.55
N LYS A 224 -28.97 25.86 -20.65
CA LYS A 224 -29.35 26.81 -21.68
C LYS A 224 -30.16 27.84 -20.89
N PHE A 225 -29.48 28.82 -20.33
CA PHE A 225 -30.12 30.06 -19.95
C PHE A 225 -30.83 30.45 -21.25
N PRO A 226 -32.17 30.54 -21.25
CA PRO A 226 -32.84 31.10 -22.42
C PRO A 226 -32.12 32.42 -22.70
N SER A 227 -31.59 32.56 -23.91
CA SER A 227 -30.97 33.81 -24.36
C SER A 227 -31.88 34.95 -23.90
N PRO A 228 -31.33 36.03 -23.30
CA PRO A 228 -32.16 37.13 -22.85
C PRO A 228 -33.05 37.53 -24.01
N CYS A 229 -34.36 37.32 -23.85
CA CYS A 229 -35.35 37.70 -24.83
C CYS A 229 -35.08 39.17 -25.14
N THR A 230 -34.71 39.45 -26.37
CA THR A 230 -34.61 40.81 -26.89
C THR A 230 -35.98 41.44 -26.70
N VAL A 231 -36.13 42.24 -25.64
CA VAL A 231 -37.29 43.10 -25.46
C VAL A 231 -37.21 44.15 -26.56
N LYS A 232 -37.96 43.95 -27.63
CA LYS A 232 -38.22 44.99 -28.63
C LYS A 232 -39.05 46.07 -27.93
N ILE A 233 -38.40 47.15 -27.54
CA ILE A 233 -39.08 48.39 -27.15
C ILE A 233 -39.68 48.96 -28.43
N LEU A 234 -41.01 48.84 -28.59
CA LEU A 234 -41.77 49.61 -29.56
C LEU A 234 -41.81 51.05 -29.08
N ALA A 235 -41.06 51.92 -29.77
CA ALA A 235 -41.20 53.36 -29.63
C ALA A 235 -42.56 53.77 -30.22
N LEU A 236 -43.49 54.16 -29.35
CA LEU A 236 -44.70 54.87 -29.72
C LEU A 236 -44.34 56.33 -30.01
N HIS A 237 -44.71 56.76 -31.21
CA HIS A 237 -44.68 58.13 -31.68
C HIS A 237 -45.51 59.06 -30.79
N TRP A 238 -44.97 60.24 -30.49
CA TRP A 238 -45.67 61.53 -30.43
C TRP A 238 -44.73 62.60 -30.99
#